data_AF-A0A1D3JCW5-F1
#
_entry.id   AF-A0A1D3JCW5-F1
#
_cell.length_a   1.000
_cell.length_b   1.000
_cell.length_c   1.000
_cell.angle_alpha   90.00
_cell.angle_beta   90.00
_cell.angle_gamma   90.00
#
_symmetry.space_group_name_H-M   'P 1'
#
loop_
_entity.id
_entity.type
_entity.pdbx_description
1 polymer ?
#
loop_
_entity_poly.entity_id
_entity_poly.type
_entity_poly.pdbx_seq_one_letter_code
_entity_poly.pdbx_strand_id
1 'polypeptide(L)'
;MYLLNSYRNYNNLDNDLYKLYIQNEDKCDDLKEKLKQNLGKDYDGIVDFCKRLGGILNKLNDLKIVPLIDNDDCPVVNYWAHDYLSKKFFKNHSTMDILKFLGVLSEFWKEFAGEKSCSLYMFLTTEDYFKLEKTFYHYILDYPNIKHNIESKNFKCTPKLKEYLKNGFEAYKQVKGICVSKTQSTHCNILQRFKEKHGSDDLLELKCDSDSSGGLVLGVQERSDSFGESATGEGDQGLRSFEPSVQDETFTSSSTAPIAVALPTFTPLRSWLHRHFTGNKMFMFNENGEETNTLFEDGYEHSHTYSPTDEHYIHYHAA
;
A
#
# COMPACT_ATOMS: atom_id res chain seq x y z
N MET A 1 -10.00 -2.65 8.51
CA MET A 1 -8.87 -1.98 7.83
C MET A 1 -8.51 -2.64 6.49
N TYR A 2 -9.48 -3.28 5.82
CA TYR A 2 -9.29 -4.12 4.63
C TYR A 2 -8.78 -3.39 3.38
N LEU A 3 -8.79 -2.06 3.37
CA LEU A 3 -8.23 -1.25 2.29
C LEU A 3 -6.70 -1.34 2.20
N LEU A 4 -6.02 -1.62 3.31
CA LEU A 4 -4.57 -1.58 3.39
C LEU A 4 -4.00 -2.97 3.06
N ASN A 5 -3.26 -3.09 1.97
CA ASN A 5 -2.53 -4.30 1.60
C ASN A 5 -1.49 -4.65 2.68
N SER A 6 -0.82 -3.66 3.25
CA SER A 6 0.11 -3.85 4.36
C SER A 6 -0.55 -4.55 5.56
N TYR A 7 -1.75 -4.12 5.95
CA TYR A 7 -2.54 -4.75 7.02
C TYR A 7 -2.99 -6.16 6.65
N ARG A 8 -3.50 -6.36 5.43
CA ARG A 8 -3.93 -7.68 4.94
C ARG A 8 -2.78 -8.68 4.89
N ASN A 9 -1.60 -8.24 4.46
CA ASN A 9 -0.40 -9.07 4.43
C ASN A 9 -0.01 -9.52 5.84
N TYR A 10 0.01 -8.61 6.81
CA TYR A 10 0.34 -8.95 8.20
C TYR A 10 -0.68 -9.93 8.80
N ASN A 11 -1.98 -9.65 8.64
CA ASN A 11 -3.03 -10.56 9.09
C ASN A 11 -2.90 -11.96 8.46
N ASN A 12 -2.49 -12.02 7.19
CA ASN A 12 -2.19 -13.31 6.56
C ASN A 12 -1.02 -13.98 7.27
N LEU A 13 0.14 -13.32 7.38
CA LEU A 13 1.35 -13.88 8.01
C LEU A 13 1.15 -14.31 9.48
N ASP A 14 0.27 -13.63 10.21
CA ASP A 14 -0.10 -13.97 11.59
C ASP A 14 -0.99 -15.22 11.70
N ASN A 15 -1.38 -15.84 10.58
CA ASN A 15 -2.19 -17.06 10.59
C ASN A 15 -1.37 -18.29 11.06
N ASP A 16 -1.87 -18.97 12.10
CA ASP A 16 -1.22 -20.16 12.68
C ASP A 16 -1.03 -21.32 11.70
N LEU A 17 -1.82 -21.37 10.62
CA LEU A 17 -1.66 -22.37 9.57
C LEU A 17 -0.25 -22.41 8.99
N TYR A 18 0.48 -21.28 8.98
CA TYR A 18 1.84 -21.28 8.46
C TYR A 18 2.80 -22.13 9.28
N LYS A 19 2.55 -22.30 10.58
CA LYS A 19 3.36 -23.18 11.44
C LYS A 19 3.38 -24.63 10.94
N LEU A 20 2.31 -25.07 10.27
CA LEU A 20 2.19 -26.44 9.74
C LEU A 20 3.12 -26.69 8.53
N TYR A 21 3.65 -25.64 7.91
CA TYR A 21 4.52 -25.77 6.75
C TYR A 21 6.01 -25.70 7.08
N ILE A 22 6.39 -25.60 8.35
CA ILE A 22 7.81 -25.60 8.72
C ILE A 22 8.46 -26.93 8.30
N GLN A 23 9.69 -26.84 7.83
CA GLN A 23 10.60 -27.97 7.69
C GLN A 23 11.72 -27.83 8.71
N ASN A 24 12.25 -28.96 9.21
CA ASN A 24 13.28 -28.99 10.25
C ASN A 24 12.84 -28.26 11.53
N GLU A 25 11.67 -28.61 12.06
CA GLU A 25 11.09 -27.99 13.26
C GLU A 25 12.02 -28.09 14.49
N ASP A 26 12.83 -29.15 14.57
CA ASP A 26 13.86 -29.36 15.58
C ASP A 26 14.85 -28.18 15.67
N LYS A 27 15.04 -27.45 14.57
CA LYS A 27 15.88 -26.23 14.53
C LYS A 27 15.35 -25.09 15.37
N CYS A 28 14.07 -25.11 15.74
CA CYS A 28 13.53 -24.09 16.64
C CYS A 28 14.02 -24.23 18.08
N ASP A 29 14.30 -25.45 18.53
CA ASP A 29 14.91 -25.67 19.84
C ASP A 29 16.40 -25.28 19.80
N ASP A 30 17.10 -25.59 18.69
CA ASP A 30 18.48 -25.12 18.46
C ASP A 30 18.57 -23.57 18.49
N LEU A 31 17.62 -22.88 17.85
CA LEU A 31 17.54 -21.41 17.86
C LEU A 31 17.35 -20.88 19.28
N LYS A 32 16.41 -21.46 20.04
CA LYS A 32 16.15 -21.08 21.42
C LYS A 32 17.43 -21.19 22.27
N GLU A 33 18.12 -22.33 22.19
CA GLU A 33 19.33 -22.57 22.99
C GLU A 33 20.48 -21.65 22.56
N LYS A 34 20.68 -21.43 21.26
CA LYS A 34 21.70 -20.47 20.78
C LYS A 34 21.42 -19.05 21.25
N LEU A 35 20.17 -18.60 21.23
CA LEU A 35 19.80 -17.27 21.74
C LEU A 35 20.07 -17.16 23.24
N LYS A 36 19.71 -18.19 24.02
CA LYS A 36 19.98 -18.25 25.45
C LYS A 36 21.48 -18.20 25.77
N GLN A 37 22.31 -18.92 24.99
CA GLN A 37 23.76 -18.90 25.15
C GLN A 37 24.37 -17.53 24.81
N ASN A 38 23.89 -16.86 23.75
CA ASN A 38 24.47 -15.60 23.27
C ASN A 38 24.00 -14.37 24.05
N LEU A 39 22.77 -14.38 24.57
CA LEU A 39 22.13 -13.24 25.23
C LEU A 39 21.86 -13.46 26.73
N GLY A 40 22.06 -14.68 27.24
CA GLY A 40 21.85 -15.02 28.65
C GLY A 40 20.39 -14.92 29.09
N LYS A 41 19.44 -14.97 28.15
CA LYS A 41 18.00 -14.79 28.38
C LYS A 41 17.19 -15.90 27.72
N ASP A 42 16.11 -16.33 28.36
CA ASP A 42 15.10 -17.16 27.72
C ASP A 42 14.04 -16.26 27.06
N TYR A 43 13.71 -16.56 25.82
CA TYR A 43 12.76 -15.79 25.01
C TYR A 43 11.46 -16.57 24.93
N ASP A 44 10.54 -16.31 25.86
CA ASP A 44 9.24 -16.96 25.86
C ASP A 44 8.50 -16.74 24.52
N GLY A 45 8.01 -17.82 23.90
CA GLY A 45 7.38 -17.78 22.59
C GLY A 45 8.35 -17.76 21.38
N ILE A 46 9.67 -17.88 21.57
CA ILE A 46 10.63 -17.93 20.45
C ILE A 46 10.45 -19.15 19.55
N VAL A 47 10.13 -20.31 20.15
CA VAL A 47 9.87 -21.55 19.41
C VAL A 47 8.62 -21.39 18.55
N ASP A 48 7.57 -20.74 19.07
CA ASP A 48 6.35 -20.47 18.32
C ASP A 48 6.58 -19.52 17.14
N PHE A 49 7.32 -18.44 17.38
CA PHE A 49 7.77 -17.52 16.33
C PHE A 49 8.59 -18.25 15.26
N CYS A 50 9.53 -19.09 15.68
CA CYS A 50 10.37 -19.87 14.78
C CYS A 50 9.56 -20.79 13.88
N LYS A 51 8.59 -21.54 14.43
CA LYS A 51 7.69 -22.40 13.65
C LYS A 51 6.96 -21.63 12.58
N ARG A 52 6.40 -20.48 12.95
CA ARG A 52 5.68 -19.61 12.03
C ARG A 52 6.61 -19.05 10.95
N LEU A 53 7.74 -18.48 11.34
CA LEU A 53 8.72 -17.91 10.41
C LEU A 53 9.24 -18.98 9.45
N GLY A 54 9.61 -20.16 9.94
CA GLY A 54 10.12 -21.25 9.13
C GLY A 54 9.10 -21.72 8.09
N GLY A 55 7.82 -21.83 8.48
CA GLY A 55 6.75 -22.15 7.55
C GLY A 55 6.45 -21.05 6.52
N ILE A 56 6.48 -19.78 6.93
CA ILE A 56 6.37 -18.62 6.02
C ILE A 56 7.51 -18.68 4.98
N LEU A 57 8.76 -18.84 5.43
CA LEU A 57 9.92 -18.88 4.54
C LEU A 57 9.89 -20.10 3.62
N ASN A 58 9.48 -21.27 4.13
CA ASN A 58 9.30 -22.47 3.31
C ASN A 58 8.21 -22.29 2.25
N LYS A 59 7.16 -21.52 2.54
CA LYS A 59 6.07 -21.22 1.61
C LYS A 59 6.13 -19.89 0.91
N LEU A 60 7.26 -19.17 0.98
CA LEU A 60 7.40 -17.79 0.47
C LEU A 60 6.73 -17.53 -0.88
N ASN A 61 7.02 -18.34 -1.91
CA ASN A 61 6.49 -18.18 -3.27
C ASN A 61 5.00 -18.55 -3.42
N ASP A 62 4.44 -19.28 -2.46
CA ASP A 62 3.04 -19.72 -2.43
C ASP A 62 2.18 -18.79 -1.54
N LEU A 63 2.80 -17.80 -0.87
CA LEU A 63 2.09 -16.90 0.04
C LEU A 63 1.16 -15.99 -0.75
N LYS A 64 -0.06 -15.82 -0.24
CA LYS A 64 -1.01 -14.82 -0.74
C LYS A 64 -0.65 -13.43 -0.20
N ILE A 65 0.54 -12.93 -0.54
CA ILE A 65 1.01 -11.59 -0.20
C ILE A 65 0.78 -10.68 -1.39
N VAL A 66 0.45 -9.42 -1.12
CA VAL A 66 0.47 -8.34 -2.10
C VAL A 66 1.79 -7.59 -1.91
N PRO A 67 2.84 -7.86 -2.71
CA PRO A 67 4.12 -7.18 -2.57
C PRO A 67 4.12 -5.82 -3.28
N LEU A 68 5.11 -4.99 -2.94
CA LEU A 68 5.32 -3.72 -3.64
C LEU A 68 5.77 -3.98 -5.09
N ILE A 69 6.72 -4.90 -5.24
CA ILE A 69 7.27 -5.34 -6.51
C ILE A 69 6.83 -6.78 -6.74
N ASP A 70 6.36 -7.07 -7.96
CA ASP A 70 5.77 -8.37 -8.26
C ASP A 70 6.81 -9.48 -8.07
N ASN A 71 6.40 -10.56 -7.40
CA ASN A 71 7.24 -11.69 -7.02
C ASN A 71 8.40 -11.36 -6.06
N ASP A 72 8.34 -10.24 -5.32
CA ASP A 72 9.28 -9.88 -4.26
C ASP A 72 8.56 -9.73 -2.91
N ASP A 73 8.25 -10.86 -2.28
CA ASP A 73 7.56 -10.91 -0.98
C ASP A 73 8.50 -10.66 0.21
N CYS A 74 9.81 -10.70 -0.04
CA CYS A 74 10.82 -10.67 1.01
C CYS A 74 10.78 -9.40 1.88
N PRO A 75 10.60 -8.19 1.32
CA PRO A 75 10.45 -6.99 2.14
C PRO A 75 9.26 -7.10 3.10
N VAL A 76 8.11 -7.61 2.63
CA VAL A 76 6.91 -7.77 3.45
C VAL A 76 7.18 -8.69 4.65
N VAL A 77 7.79 -9.85 4.39
CA VAL A 77 8.14 -10.82 5.44
C VAL A 77 9.17 -10.24 6.42
N ASN A 78 10.16 -9.49 5.93
CA ASN A 78 11.15 -8.84 6.78
C ASN A 78 10.51 -7.79 7.70
N TYR A 79 9.72 -6.85 7.17
CA TYR A 79 9.06 -5.85 8.00
C TYR A 79 8.12 -6.50 9.01
N TRP A 80 7.40 -7.56 8.63
CA TRP A 80 6.55 -8.33 9.54
C TRP A 80 7.37 -8.98 10.67
N ALA A 81 8.44 -9.69 10.32
CA ALA A 81 9.30 -10.35 11.30
C ALA A 81 9.89 -9.34 12.28
N HIS A 82 10.45 -8.23 11.78
CA HIS A 82 11.00 -7.18 12.65
C HIS A 82 9.94 -6.53 13.53
N ASP A 83 8.71 -6.34 13.06
CA ASP A 83 7.60 -5.82 13.88
C ASP A 83 7.22 -6.79 14.99
N TYR A 84 7.13 -8.08 14.67
CA TYR A 84 6.86 -9.14 15.64
C TYR A 84 7.95 -9.18 16.71
N LEU A 85 9.21 -9.25 16.29
CA LEU A 85 10.38 -9.30 17.17
C LEU A 85 10.45 -8.06 18.07
N SER A 86 10.22 -6.87 17.52
CA SER A 86 10.25 -5.61 18.27
C SER A 86 9.19 -5.59 19.38
N LYS A 87 7.96 -6.02 19.06
CA LYS A 87 6.85 -6.06 20.02
C LYS A 87 7.03 -7.12 21.10
N LYS A 88 7.58 -8.30 20.74
CA LYS A 88 7.63 -9.46 21.63
C LYS A 88 8.93 -9.58 22.41
N PHE A 89 10.07 -9.28 21.80
CA PHE A 89 11.37 -9.66 22.34
C PHE A 89 12.28 -8.47 22.63
N PHE A 90 12.21 -7.38 21.87
CA PHE A 90 13.20 -6.31 21.96
C PHE A 90 12.90 -5.20 22.97
N LYS A 91 11.84 -5.36 23.78
CA LYS A 91 11.62 -4.45 24.91
C LYS A 91 12.87 -4.45 25.81
N ASN A 92 13.42 -3.28 26.06
CA ASN A 92 14.64 -3.06 26.86
C ASN A 92 15.93 -3.72 26.30
N HIS A 93 15.99 -4.03 25.00
CA HIS A 93 17.23 -4.49 24.37
C HIS A 93 18.05 -3.29 23.89
N SER A 94 19.37 -3.35 24.08
CA SER A 94 20.27 -2.42 23.41
C SER A 94 20.39 -2.76 21.92
N THR A 95 20.85 -1.82 21.09
CA THR A 95 21.15 -2.09 19.68
C THR A 95 22.10 -3.28 19.50
N MET A 96 23.07 -3.46 20.41
CA MET A 96 23.99 -4.59 20.39
C MET A 96 23.30 -5.93 20.69
N ASP A 97 22.32 -5.93 21.61
CA ASP A 97 21.54 -7.14 21.89
C ASP A 97 20.66 -7.50 20.69
N ILE A 98 20.04 -6.51 20.04
CA ILE A 98 19.25 -6.72 18.81
C ILE A 98 20.13 -7.29 17.71
N LEU A 99 21.33 -6.72 17.49
CA LEU A 99 22.29 -7.22 16.50
C LEU A 99 22.71 -8.67 16.77
N LYS A 100 23.00 -9.02 18.03
CA LYS A 100 23.32 -10.40 18.42
C LYS A 100 22.15 -11.34 18.16
N PHE A 101 20.94 -10.94 18.54
CA PHE A 101 19.73 -11.73 18.31
C PHE A 101 19.52 -11.99 16.82
N LEU A 102 19.56 -10.93 16.00
CA LEU A 102 19.39 -11.04 14.55
C LEU A 102 20.53 -11.84 13.91
N GLY A 103 21.74 -11.76 14.45
CA GLY A 103 22.89 -12.54 14.00
C GLY A 103 22.61 -14.04 14.14
N VAL A 104 22.17 -14.47 15.33
CA VAL A 104 21.75 -15.86 15.56
C VAL A 104 20.58 -16.22 14.65
N LEU A 105 19.52 -15.40 14.61
CA LEU A 105 18.34 -15.67 13.77
C LEU A 105 18.69 -15.79 12.28
N SER A 106 19.69 -15.05 11.80
CA SER A 106 20.09 -15.07 10.39
C SER A 106 20.62 -16.44 9.92
N GLU A 107 21.21 -17.23 10.83
CA GLU A 107 21.66 -18.59 10.53
C GLU A 107 20.45 -19.48 10.21
N PHE A 108 19.45 -19.45 11.08
CA PHE A 108 18.21 -20.24 10.93
C PHE A 108 17.32 -19.73 9.80
N TRP A 109 17.29 -18.40 9.59
CA TRP A 109 16.56 -17.81 8.47
C TRP A 109 17.03 -18.41 7.14
N LYS A 110 18.34 -18.56 6.95
CA LYS A 110 18.91 -19.18 5.75
C LYS A 110 18.55 -20.66 5.66
N GLU A 111 18.57 -21.39 6.76
CA GLU A 111 18.15 -22.80 6.78
C GLU A 111 16.69 -22.97 6.35
N PHE A 112 15.78 -22.09 6.81
CA PHE A 112 14.37 -22.15 6.45
C PHE A 112 14.06 -21.60 5.04
N ALA A 113 14.76 -20.55 4.61
CA ALA A 113 14.60 -19.99 3.28
C ALA A 113 15.21 -20.88 2.20
N GLY A 114 16.23 -21.68 2.54
CA GLY A 114 16.95 -22.54 1.61
C GLY A 114 17.62 -21.72 0.50
N GLU A 115 17.39 -22.13 -0.75
CA GLU A 115 17.94 -21.45 -1.95
C GLU A 115 17.19 -20.16 -2.33
N LYS A 116 16.14 -19.78 -1.60
CA LYS A 116 15.38 -18.56 -1.91
C LYS A 116 16.20 -17.32 -1.61
N SER A 117 16.07 -16.29 -2.46
CA SER A 117 16.82 -15.03 -2.34
C SER A 117 16.38 -14.12 -1.18
N CYS A 118 15.59 -14.62 -0.21
CA CYS A 118 15.08 -13.81 0.87
C CYS A 118 15.97 -13.87 2.11
N SER A 119 16.76 -12.81 2.32
CA SER A 119 17.63 -12.66 3.50
C SER A 119 16.99 -11.78 4.57
N LEU A 120 17.35 -12.03 5.82
CA LEU A 120 17.00 -11.18 6.97
C LEU A 120 17.64 -9.79 6.85
N TYR A 121 16.85 -8.75 7.09
CA TYR A 121 17.28 -7.35 7.05
C TYR A 121 17.98 -6.92 8.34
N MET A 122 19.27 -7.27 8.42
CA MET A 122 20.15 -6.96 9.54
C MET A 122 20.29 -5.46 9.86
N PHE A 123 19.87 -4.57 8.96
CA PHE A 123 19.99 -3.12 9.11
C PHE A 123 18.80 -2.47 9.85
N LEU A 124 17.71 -3.21 10.12
CA LEU A 124 16.52 -2.72 10.82
C LEU A 124 16.65 -2.83 12.36
N THR A 125 17.77 -2.36 12.92
CA THR A 125 18.15 -2.58 14.33
C THR A 125 17.84 -1.42 15.26
N THR A 126 17.66 -0.20 14.75
CA THR A 126 17.29 0.96 15.55
C THR A 126 15.81 1.25 15.43
N GLU A 127 15.16 1.59 16.55
CA GLU A 127 13.69 1.79 16.60
C GLU A 127 13.23 2.90 15.66
N ASP A 128 13.88 4.07 15.70
CA ASP A 128 13.52 5.22 14.87
C ASP A 128 13.65 4.90 13.37
N TYR A 129 14.75 4.25 12.98
CA TYR A 129 14.97 3.87 11.59
C TYR A 129 13.95 2.82 11.14
N PHE A 130 13.73 1.77 11.94
CA PHE A 130 12.74 0.75 11.64
C PHE A 130 11.33 1.34 11.50
N LYS A 131 10.94 2.23 12.42
CA LYS A 131 9.64 2.90 12.39
C LYS A 131 9.47 3.74 11.13
N LEU A 132 10.48 4.52 10.74
CA LEU A 132 10.46 5.30 9.51
C LEU A 132 10.35 4.39 8.28
N GLU A 133 11.24 3.40 8.17
CA GLU A 133 11.32 2.49 7.03
C GLU A 133 10.01 1.70 6.83
N LYS A 134 9.47 1.14 7.92
CA LYS A 134 8.19 0.41 7.90
C LYS A 134 7.03 1.32 7.51
N THR A 135 6.92 2.49 8.11
CA THR A 135 5.82 3.44 7.84
C THR A 135 5.84 3.87 6.37
N PHE A 136 7.03 4.19 5.87
CA PHE A 136 7.23 4.52 4.46
C PHE A 136 6.85 3.35 3.54
N TYR A 137 7.39 2.15 3.77
CA TYR A 137 7.11 0.98 2.93
C TYR A 137 5.62 0.64 2.88
N HIS A 138 4.96 0.62 4.05
CA HIS A 138 3.52 0.34 4.15
C HIS A 138 2.71 1.38 3.36
N TYR A 139 3.06 2.67 3.52
CA TYR A 139 2.35 3.74 2.85
C TYR A 139 2.44 3.63 1.33
N ILE A 140 3.63 3.44 0.76
CA ILE A 140 3.78 3.33 -0.70
C ILE A 140 3.15 2.05 -1.26
N LEU A 141 3.14 0.95 -0.49
CA LEU A 141 2.48 -0.29 -0.85
C LEU A 141 0.96 -0.11 -0.94
N ASP A 142 0.39 0.65 -0.01
CA ASP A 142 -1.05 0.87 0.07
C ASP A 142 -1.53 2.01 -0.82
N TYR A 143 -0.65 2.94 -1.18
CA TYR A 143 -0.97 4.18 -1.88
C TYR A 143 -1.84 3.97 -3.13
N PRO A 144 -1.51 3.04 -4.07
CA PRO A 144 -2.31 2.86 -5.28
C PRO A 144 -3.75 2.43 -4.97
N ASN A 145 -3.92 1.52 -4.00
CA ASN A 145 -5.24 1.03 -3.62
C ASN A 145 -6.03 2.11 -2.88
N ILE A 146 -5.39 2.85 -1.97
CA ILE A 146 -6.06 3.93 -1.25
C ILE A 146 -6.49 5.04 -2.22
N LYS A 147 -5.60 5.47 -3.12
CA LYS A 147 -5.91 6.51 -4.12
C LYS A 147 -7.12 6.13 -4.98
N HIS A 148 -7.14 4.89 -5.49
CA HIS A 148 -8.26 4.39 -6.28
C HIS A 148 -9.59 4.40 -5.51
N ASN A 149 -9.56 4.08 -4.21
CA ASN A 149 -10.77 3.99 -3.39
C ASN A 149 -11.26 5.35 -2.88
N ILE A 150 -10.37 6.29 -2.52
CA ILE A 150 -10.75 7.63 -2.04
C ILE A 150 -11.53 8.39 -3.12
N GLU A 151 -11.22 8.16 -4.39
CA GLU A 151 -11.92 8.77 -5.53
C GLU A 151 -13.36 8.21 -5.72
N SER A 152 -13.74 7.15 -5.00
CA SER A 152 -15.08 6.56 -5.07
C SER A 152 -16.10 7.34 -4.27
N LYS A 153 -17.29 7.57 -4.85
CA LYS A 153 -18.40 8.32 -4.24
C LYS A 153 -18.88 7.78 -2.89
N ASN A 154 -18.64 6.50 -2.60
CA ASN A 154 -19.10 5.83 -1.38
C ASN A 154 -17.99 5.64 -0.35
N PHE A 155 -16.80 6.19 -0.59
CA PHE A 155 -15.69 6.04 0.33
C PHE A 155 -15.90 6.90 1.58
N LYS A 156 -15.93 6.28 2.75
CA LYS A 156 -15.99 6.97 4.03
C LYS A 156 -14.62 6.99 4.67
N CYS A 157 -14.04 8.17 4.85
CA CYS A 157 -12.79 8.26 5.56
C CYS A 157 -13.00 8.12 7.07
N THR A 158 -12.19 7.27 7.70
CA THR A 158 -12.17 7.11 9.16
C THR A 158 -11.04 7.94 9.77
N PRO A 159 -11.14 8.36 11.05
CA PRO A 159 -10.05 9.06 11.74
C PRO A 159 -8.72 8.29 11.69
N LYS A 160 -8.77 6.95 11.86
CA LYS A 160 -7.59 6.07 11.77
C LYS A 160 -6.93 6.12 10.39
N LEU A 161 -7.72 6.14 9.30
CA LEU A 161 -7.16 6.26 7.95
C LEU A 161 -6.57 7.65 7.70
N LYS A 162 -7.22 8.71 8.21
CA LYS A 162 -6.69 10.08 8.11
C LYS A 162 -5.33 10.21 8.79
N GLU A 163 -5.18 9.63 9.99
CA GLU A 163 -3.90 9.56 10.69
C GLU A 163 -2.87 8.73 9.92
N TYR A 164 -3.26 7.57 9.39
CA TYR A 164 -2.39 6.73 8.56
C TYR A 164 -1.85 7.48 7.34
N LEU A 165 -2.72 8.19 6.61
CA LEU A 165 -2.35 8.98 5.43
C LEU A 165 -1.37 10.09 5.78
N LYS A 166 -1.63 10.82 6.87
CA LYS A 166 -0.74 11.88 7.35
C LYS A 166 0.64 11.34 7.69
N ASN A 167 0.70 10.31 8.55
CA ASN A 167 1.96 9.72 9.02
C ASN A 167 2.74 9.09 7.86
N GLY A 168 2.05 8.40 6.95
CA GLY A 168 2.65 7.81 5.76
C GLY A 168 3.23 8.87 4.81
N PHE A 169 2.52 9.96 4.58
CA PHE A 169 3.01 11.05 3.73
C PHE A 169 4.19 11.81 4.37
N GLU A 170 4.19 11.99 5.69
CA GLU A 170 5.34 12.54 6.42
C GLU A 170 6.58 11.63 6.29
N ALA A 171 6.42 10.32 6.44
CA ALA A 171 7.50 9.35 6.25
C ALA A 171 8.03 9.37 4.80
N TYR A 172 7.13 9.44 3.81
CA TYR A 172 7.50 9.63 2.40
C TYR A 172 8.37 10.88 2.17
N LYS A 173 7.95 12.03 2.71
CA LYS A 173 8.72 13.29 2.58
C LYS A 173 10.12 13.16 3.19
N GLN A 174 10.23 12.53 4.36
CA GLN A 174 11.52 12.30 5.01
C GLN A 174 12.44 11.42 4.16
N VAL A 175 11.94 10.27 3.69
CA VAL A 175 12.68 9.36 2.81
C VAL A 175 13.10 10.06 1.52
N LYS A 176 12.18 10.78 0.87
CA LYS A 176 12.48 11.56 -0.34
C LYS A 176 13.61 12.56 -0.10
N GLY A 177 13.60 13.27 1.04
CA GLY A 177 14.66 14.20 1.43
C GLY A 177 16.01 13.50 1.66
N ILE A 178 16.01 12.33 2.30
CA ILE A 178 17.23 11.51 2.48
C ILE A 178 17.81 11.12 1.12
N CYS A 179 16.96 10.72 0.17
CA CYS A 179 17.38 10.28 -1.16
C CYS A 179 18.06 11.36 -2.01
N VAL A 180 17.95 12.64 -1.67
CA VAL A 180 18.72 13.71 -2.33
C VAL A 180 20.21 13.58 -2.03
N SER A 181 20.56 13.16 -0.81
CA SER A 181 21.95 13.09 -0.34
C SER A 181 22.51 11.67 -0.26
N LYS A 182 21.65 10.66 -0.10
CA LYS A 182 22.01 9.25 0.09
C LYS A 182 21.25 8.37 -0.91
N THR A 183 21.49 8.61 -2.19
CA THR A 183 20.79 7.98 -3.32
C THR A 183 20.81 6.45 -3.30
N GLN A 184 21.85 5.85 -2.71
CA GLN A 184 22.08 4.39 -2.70
C GLN A 184 21.52 3.68 -1.46
N SER A 185 20.78 4.36 -0.59
CA SER A 185 20.20 3.71 0.60
C SER A 185 19.02 2.80 0.26
N THR A 186 18.69 1.84 1.13
CA THR A 186 17.66 0.82 0.89
C THR A 186 16.29 1.43 0.56
N HIS A 187 15.80 2.39 1.35
CA HIS A 187 14.53 3.05 1.06
C HIS A 187 14.54 3.87 -0.24
N CYS A 188 15.70 4.36 -0.69
CA CYS A 188 15.79 5.06 -1.97
C CYS A 188 15.64 4.10 -3.14
N ASN A 189 16.26 2.92 -3.06
CA ASN A 189 16.06 1.87 -4.05
C ASN A 189 14.60 1.41 -4.10
N ILE A 190 13.96 1.26 -2.93
CA ILE A 190 12.53 0.93 -2.82
C ILE A 190 11.68 2.03 -3.48
N LEU A 191 11.95 3.30 -3.16
CA LEU A 191 11.23 4.44 -3.73
C LEU A 191 11.39 4.48 -5.25
N GLN A 192 12.61 4.28 -5.75
CA GLN A 192 12.89 4.27 -7.18
C GLN A 192 12.08 3.16 -7.89
N ARG A 193 12.13 1.92 -7.39
CA ARG A 193 11.35 0.81 -7.98
C ARG A 193 9.84 1.07 -7.97
N PHE A 194 9.34 1.70 -6.91
CA PHE A 194 7.94 2.12 -6.86
C PHE A 194 7.61 3.13 -7.96
N LYS A 195 8.45 4.15 -8.16
CA LYS A 195 8.26 5.15 -9.22
C LYS A 195 8.29 4.53 -10.61
N GLU A 196 9.24 3.63 -10.85
CA GLU A 196 9.36 2.88 -12.11
C GLU A 196 8.09 2.06 -12.41
N LYS A 197 7.53 1.37 -11.39
CA LYS A 197 6.29 0.57 -11.55
C LYS A 197 5.05 1.43 -11.81
N HIS A 198 4.96 2.61 -11.21
CA HIS A 198 3.74 3.44 -11.25
C HIS A 198 3.81 4.66 -12.17
N GLY A 199 4.97 4.95 -12.78
CA GLY A 199 5.15 6.05 -13.73
C GLY A 199 4.91 7.44 -13.12
N SER A 200 5.13 7.60 -11.81
CA SER A 200 4.90 8.86 -11.09
C SER A 200 6.19 9.37 -10.48
N ASP A 201 6.59 10.60 -10.81
CA ASP A 201 7.80 11.22 -10.28
C ASP A 201 7.66 11.56 -8.79
N ASP A 202 6.45 11.82 -8.31
CA ASP A 202 6.18 12.13 -6.91
C ASP A 202 4.82 11.60 -6.44
N LEU A 203 4.75 11.25 -5.14
CA LEU A 203 3.49 11.00 -4.46
C LEU A 203 2.87 12.31 -3.99
N LEU A 204 1.59 12.52 -4.33
CA LEU A 204 0.79 13.61 -3.80
C LEU A 204 0.18 13.20 -2.46
N GLU A 205 0.06 14.17 -1.55
CA GLU A 205 -0.68 13.98 -0.31
C GLU A 205 -2.14 13.61 -0.61
N LEU A 206 -2.57 12.43 -0.17
CA LEU A 206 -3.96 12.03 -0.28
C LEU A 206 -4.75 12.66 0.86
N LYS A 207 -5.69 13.53 0.51
CA LYS A 207 -6.69 14.03 1.45
C LYS A 207 -7.92 13.13 1.38
N CYS A 208 -8.46 12.83 2.55
CA CYS A 208 -9.74 12.17 2.68
C CYS A 208 -10.57 12.98 3.68
N ASP A 209 -11.77 13.38 3.25
CA ASP A 209 -12.71 14.08 4.11
C ASP A 209 -13.91 13.16 4.36
N SER A 210 -14.50 13.30 5.54
CA SER A 210 -15.67 12.52 5.98
C SER A 210 -16.93 12.84 5.17
N ASP A 211 -16.91 13.96 4.45
CA ASP A 211 -18.09 14.55 3.85
C ASP A 211 -18.19 14.08 2.41
N SER A 212 -19.02 13.06 2.22
CA SER A 212 -19.53 12.70 0.90
C SER A 212 -20.38 13.84 0.35
N SER A 213 -19.74 14.81 -0.31
CA SER A 213 -20.34 15.62 -1.35
C SER A 213 -19.25 16.00 -2.34
N GLY A 214 -19.33 15.44 -3.56
CA GLY A 214 -18.30 15.57 -4.57
C GLY A 214 -17.91 17.01 -4.89
N GLY A 215 -16.62 17.22 -5.14
CA GLY A 215 -16.10 18.49 -5.63
C GLY A 215 -14.58 18.46 -5.67
N LEU A 216 -14.02 18.40 -6.88
CA LEU A 216 -12.61 18.68 -7.15
C LEU A 216 -12.23 20.04 -6.57
N VAL A 217 -11.22 20.09 -5.70
CA VAL A 217 -10.42 21.31 -5.55
C VAL A 217 -9.07 21.05 -6.22
N LEU A 218 -9.05 21.24 -7.54
CA LEU A 218 -7.82 21.61 -8.23
C LEU A 218 -7.50 23.03 -7.77
N GLY A 219 -6.36 23.18 -7.10
CA GLY A 219 -5.90 24.48 -6.60
C GLY A 219 -5.78 25.48 -7.75
N VAL A 220 -6.76 26.38 -7.85
CA VAL A 220 -6.63 27.62 -8.59
C VAL A 220 -6.28 28.69 -7.58
N GLN A 221 -5.18 29.38 -7.87
CA GLN A 221 -4.68 30.56 -7.17
C GLN A 221 -5.80 31.60 -6.98
N GLU A 222 -6.30 31.77 -5.75
CA GLU A 222 -7.19 32.90 -5.45
C GLU A 222 -6.35 34.18 -5.37
N ARG A 223 -6.39 34.95 -6.45
CA ARG A 223 -6.11 36.38 -6.45
C ARG A 223 -7.33 37.06 -5.84
N SER A 224 -7.14 37.66 -4.67
CA SER A 224 -8.15 38.50 -4.01
C SER A 224 -8.48 39.71 -4.88
N ASP A 225 -9.70 39.74 -5.43
CA ASP A 225 -10.37 40.94 -5.94
C ASP A 225 -11.85 40.90 -5.54
N SER A 226 -12.29 41.86 -4.74
CA SER A 226 -13.67 42.40 -4.69
C SER A 226 -13.67 43.64 -3.77
N PHE A 227 -13.68 44.85 -4.33
CA PHE A 227 -14.85 45.71 -4.62
C PHE A 227 -15.52 46.36 -3.40
N GLY A 228 -15.54 47.71 -3.44
CA GLY A 228 -16.40 48.60 -2.66
C GLY A 228 -16.54 49.96 -3.37
N GLU A 229 -17.74 50.21 -3.92
CA GLU A 229 -18.30 51.51 -4.35
C GLU A 229 -18.37 52.51 -3.17
N SER A 230 -18.53 53.84 -3.27
CA SER A 230 -18.84 54.86 -4.29
C SER A 230 -18.64 56.24 -3.62
N ALA A 231 -18.33 57.32 -4.38
CA ALA A 231 -18.91 58.68 -4.22
C ALA A 231 -18.19 59.78 -5.07
N THR A 232 -18.94 60.35 -6.02
CA THR A 232 -19.04 61.77 -6.47
C THR A 232 -17.82 62.70 -6.60
N GLY A 233 -17.72 63.38 -7.77
CA GLY A 233 -17.15 64.74 -7.86
C GLY A 233 -16.60 65.16 -9.24
N GLU A 234 -17.23 66.19 -9.81
CA GLU A 234 -16.99 66.96 -11.06
C GLU A 234 -15.55 67.30 -11.49
N GLY A 235 -15.37 67.54 -12.80
CA GLY A 235 -14.69 68.76 -13.27
C GLY A 235 -13.50 68.64 -14.24
N ASP A 236 -13.76 69.01 -15.50
CA ASP A 236 -12.96 69.93 -16.35
C ASP A 236 -11.74 69.49 -17.19
N GLN A 237 -11.91 69.69 -18.51
CA GLN A 237 -11.04 70.25 -19.57
C GLN A 237 -9.54 69.90 -19.73
N GLY A 238 -9.16 69.60 -21.00
CA GLY A 238 -7.85 69.93 -21.59
C GLY A 238 -7.27 68.84 -22.53
N LEU A 239 -7.55 68.83 -23.84
CA LEU A 239 -6.83 69.43 -24.99
C LEU A 239 -5.44 68.84 -25.38
N ARG A 240 -5.33 68.57 -26.71
CA ARG A 240 -4.16 68.36 -27.62
C ARG A 240 -3.72 66.91 -27.84
N SER A 241 -4.01 66.30 -29.01
CA SER A 241 -3.48 66.50 -30.38
C SER A 241 -2.13 65.81 -30.60
N PHE A 242 -2.09 64.80 -31.48
CA PHE A 242 -1.42 64.82 -32.80
C PHE A 242 -1.67 63.48 -33.54
N GLU A 243 -2.32 63.58 -34.70
CA GLU A 243 -2.36 62.63 -35.84
C GLU A 243 -1.06 62.76 -36.68
N PRO A 244 -0.89 62.15 -37.88
CA PRO A 244 -1.17 60.78 -38.38
C PRO A 244 -0.04 60.25 -39.33
N SER A 245 -0.17 59.03 -39.88
CA SER A 245 0.09 58.73 -41.32
C SER A 245 -0.42 57.31 -41.63
N VAL A 246 -1.48 57.05 -42.40
CA VAL A 246 -1.81 57.34 -43.82
C VAL A 246 -1.09 56.39 -44.80
N GLN A 247 -1.90 55.46 -45.35
CA GLN A 247 -1.95 54.95 -46.75
C GLN A 247 -0.83 54.02 -47.26
N ASP A 248 -1.03 53.08 -48.21
CA ASP A 248 -2.20 52.71 -49.01
C ASP A 248 -2.01 51.31 -49.67
N GLU A 249 -3.16 50.72 -50.01
CA GLU A 249 -3.53 49.97 -51.23
C GLU A 249 -2.75 48.77 -51.82
N THR A 250 -3.45 47.63 -51.82
CA THR A 250 -3.91 46.79 -52.95
C THR A 250 -2.95 46.34 -54.09
N PHE A 251 -2.83 45.02 -54.33
CA PHE A 251 -3.35 44.28 -55.52
C PHE A 251 -2.76 42.85 -55.70
N THR A 252 -3.67 41.91 -56.03
CA THR A 252 -3.54 40.69 -56.87
C THR A 252 -2.59 39.53 -56.53
N SER A 253 -3.23 38.41 -56.14
CA SER A 253 -3.23 37.09 -56.81
C SER A 253 -1.91 36.46 -57.28
N SER A 254 -1.49 35.39 -56.61
CA SER A 254 -1.05 34.16 -57.31
C SER A 254 -1.17 32.93 -56.42
N SER A 255 -1.67 31.87 -57.04
CA SER A 255 -1.96 30.52 -56.55
C SER A 255 -0.74 29.73 -56.08
N THR A 256 -0.81 29.15 -54.87
CA THR A 256 -0.05 27.94 -54.50
C THR A 256 -0.88 27.05 -53.55
N ALA A 257 -0.90 25.76 -53.86
CA ALA A 257 -1.77 24.71 -53.32
C ALA A 257 -1.72 24.50 -51.79
N PRO A 258 -2.79 23.96 -51.16
CA PRO A 258 -2.72 23.54 -49.77
C PRO A 258 -1.92 22.23 -49.65
N ILE A 259 -0.82 22.28 -48.90
CA ILE A 259 -0.12 21.08 -48.45
C ILE A 259 -0.99 20.47 -47.33
N ALA A 260 -1.61 19.32 -47.63
CA ALA A 260 -2.25 18.50 -46.62
C ALA A 260 -1.17 17.90 -45.71
N VAL A 261 -1.01 18.44 -44.50
CA VAL A 261 -0.24 17.79 -43.45
C VAL A 261 -1.14 16.75 -42.81
N ALA A 262 -1.01 15.50 -43.25
CA ALA A 262 -1.59 14.36 -42.56
C ALA A 262 -0.84 14.18 -41.23
N LEU A 263 -1.50 14.48 -40.10
CA LEU A 263 -1.00 14.06 -38.79
C LEU A 263 -1.12 12.52 -38.72
N PRO A 264 -0.06 11.80 -38.32
CA PRO A 264 -0.19 10.37 -38.07
C PRO A 264 -1.19 10.20 -36.92
N THR A 265 -2.27 9.46 -37.18
CA THR A 265 -3.21 9.04 -36.15
C THR A 265 -2.43 8.28 -35.09
N PHE A 266 -2.26 8.89 -33.92
CA PHE A 266 -1.81 8.22 -32.70
C PHE A 266 -2.74 7.03 -32.48
N THR A 267 -2.21 5.82 -32.57
CA THR A 267 -2.86 4.60 -32.11
C THR A 267 -2.47 4.42 -30.64
N PRO A 268 -3.29 4.81 -29.63
CA PRO A 268 -3.01 4.39 -28.28
C PRO A 268 -3.38 2.92 -28.18
N LEU A 269 -2.37 2.04 -28.18
CA LEU A 269 -2.50 0.69 -27.65
C LEU A 269 -2.74 0.79 -26.13
N ARG A 270 -3.98 1.10 -25.72
CA ARG A 270 -4.49 0.78 -24.39
C ARG A 270 -5.27 -0.51 -24.50
N SER A 271 -4.61 -1.62 -24.23
CA SER A 271 -5.27 -2.92 -24.08
C SER A 271 -4.54 -3.75 -23.02
N TRP A 272 -4.63 -3.30 -21.76
CA TRP A 272 -4.46 -4.20 -20.64
C TRP A 272 -5.26 -3.68 -19.44
N LEU A 273 -6.54 -4.10 -19.36
CA LEU A 273 -7.27 -4.30 -18.11
C LEU A 273 -8.70 -4.74 -18.44
N HIS A 274 -8.86 -6.02 -18.73
CA HIS A 274 -10.13 -6.69 -18.47
C HIS A 274 -9.86 -8.06 -17.84
N ARG A 275 -10.68 -8.34 -16.82
CA ARG A 275 -11.05 -9.66 -16.29
C ARG A 275 -10.45 -10.07 -14.95
N HIS A 276 -10.98 -9.51 -13.86
CA HIS A 276 -11.76 -10.29 -12.86
C HIS A 276 -12.49 -9.34 -11.90
N PHE A 277 -13.81 -9.19 -12.04
CA PHE A 277 -14.66 -8.62 -10.99
C PHE A 277 -15.77 -9.62 -10.69
N THR A 278 -15.70 -10.28 -9.53
CA THR A 278 -16.85 -10.88 -8.86
C THR A 278 -17.55 -9.80 -8.03
N GLY A 279 -18.88 -9.84 -8.04
CA GLY A 279 -19.79 -8.74 -7.71
C GLY A 279 -19.65 -8.06 -6.35
N ASN A 280 -20.16 -6.84 -6.32
CA ASN A 280 -20.19 -5.93 -5.18
C ASN A 280 -20.79 -6.60 -3.92
N LYS A 281 -20.03 -6.61 -2.83
CA LYS A 281 -20.56 -6.72 -1.46
C LYS A 281 -20.32 -5.40 -0.73
N MET A 282 -21.40 -4.87 -0.14
CA MET A 282 -21.40 -3.66 0.67
C MET A 282 -20.94 -4.03 2.08
N PHE A 283 -19.85 -3.45 2.56
CA PHE A 283 -19.35 -3.68 3.91
C PHE A 283 -19.55 -2.41 4.76
N MET A 284 -20.30 -2.54 5.85
CA MET A 284 -20.48 -1.51 6.88
C MET A 284 -19.55 -1.85 8.06
N PHE A 285 -18.80 -0.88 8.60
CA PHE A 285 -17.87 -1.08 9.73
C PHE A 285 -18.19 -0.11 10.87
N ASN A 286 -18.06 -0.58 12.12
CA ASN A 286 -18.11 0.23 13.34
C ASN A 286 -16.73 0.89 13.63
N GLU A 287 -16.74 1.97 14.41
CA GLU A 287 -15.66 2.92 14.69
C GLU A 287 -14.39 2.28 15.28
N ASN A 288 -14.49 1.07 15.86
CA ASN A 288 -13.36 0.34 16.41
C ASN A 288 -12.69 -0.65 15.45
N GLY A 289 -13.29 -0.95 14.29
CA GLY A 289 -12.67 -1.82 13.28
C GLY A 289 -12.62 -3.31 13.66
N GLU A 290 -13.41 -3.73 14.64
CA GLU A 290 -13.73 -5.14 14.92
C GLU A 290 -15.02 -5.53 14.20
N GLU A 291 -15.07 -6.74 13.65
CA GLU A 291 -16.27 -7.32 13.06
C GLU A 291 -17.26 -7.67 14.16
N THR A 292 -18.49 -7.16 14.07
CA THR A 292 -19.59 -7.67 14.89
C THR A 292 -20.04 -9.00 14.29
N ASN A 293 -19.78 -10.10 15.00
CA ASN A 293 -20.44 -11.37 14.73
C ASN A 293 -21.96 -11.18 14.88
N THR A 294 -22.70 -11.21 13.78
CA THR A 294 -24.13 -11.56 13.79
C THR A 294 -24.44 -12.42 12.58
N LEU A 295 -24.74 -13.69 12.88
CA LEU A 295 -25.63 -14.58 12.14
C LEU A 295 -26.80 -13.81 11.51
N PHE A 296 -26.95 -13.97 10.20
CA PHE A 296 -28.24 -14.14 9.54
C PHE A 296 -28.07 -15.28 8.52
N GLU A 297 -28.16 -16.51 9.01
CA GLU A 297 -28.79 -17.57 8.24
C GLU A 297 -30.27 -17.17 8.11
N ASP A 298 -30.67 -16.70 6.93
CA ASP A 298 -31.85 -17.23 6.26
C ASP A 298 -32.00 -16.62 4.87
N GLY A 299 -32.22 -17.51 3.90
CA GLY A 299 -32.35 -17.18 2.49
C GLY A 299 -32.34 -18.45 1.66
N TYR A 300 -33.24 -19.38 2.00
CA TYR A 300 -33.59 -20.52 1.16
C TYR A 300 -33.88 -20.06 -0.27
N GLU A 301 -33.18 -20.63 -1.25
CA GLU A 301 -33.78 -20.90 -2.56
C GLU A 301 -33.37 -22.31 -2.99
N HIS A 302 -34.31 -23.22 -2.76
CA HIS A 302 -34.29 -24.60 -3.18
C HIS A 302 -34.72 -24.66 -4.65
N SER A 303 -33.92 -25.28 -5.52
CA SER A 303 -34.42 -25.80 -6.79
C SER A 303 -34.26 -27.31 -6.80
N HIS A 304 -35.41 -27.97 -6.66
CA HIS A 304 -35.62 -29.39 -6.85
C HIS A 304 -35.21 -29.83 -8.27
N THR A 305 -34.48 -30.93 -8.40
CA THR A 305 -34.92 -32.05 -9.27
C THR A 305 -34.15 -33.34 -8.94
N TYR A 306 -34.75 -34.23 -8.14
CA TYR A 306 -34.63 -35.67 -8.37
C TYR A 306 -35.89 -36.35 -7.80
N SER A 307 -36.61 -37.03 -8.68
CA SER A 307 -37.82 -37.78 -8.36
C SER A 307 -37.45 -39.16 -7.76
N PRO A 308 -38.29 -39.76 -6.89
CA PRO A 308 -37.92 -40.88 -6.04
C PRO A 308 -38.39 -42.25 -6.57
N THR A 309 -37.56 -43.28 -6.38
CA THR A 309 -37.83 -44.73 -6.36
C THR A 309 -36.56 -45.35 -5.74
N ASP A 310 -36.49 -46.23 -4.74
CA ASP A 310 -37.43 -47.13 -4.08
C ASP A 310 -36.92 -47.31 -2.64
N GLU A 311 -37.84 -47.55 -1.72
CA GLU A 311 -37.55 -48.04 -0.37
C GLU A 311 -36.82 -49.39 -0.43
N HIS A 312 -35.89 -49.65 0.49
CA HIS A 312 -35.79 -50.93 1.22
C HIS A 312 -34.89 -50.76 2.45
N TYR A 313 -35.51 -50.85 3.63
CA TYR A 313 -34.87 -50.88 4.94
C TYR A 313 -34.34 -52.29 5.24
N ILE A 314 -33.07 -52.39 5.65
CA ILE A 314 -32.55 -53.58 6.34
C ILE A 314 -31.80 -53.11 7.59
N HIS A 315 -32.41 -53.37 8.75
CA HIS A 315 -31.79 -53.23 10.06
C HIS A 315 -31.06 -54.53 10.43
N TYR A 316 -29.84 -54.42 10.93
CA TYR A 316 -29.17 -55.51 11.66
C TYR A 316 -29.19 -55.20 13.15
N HIS A 317 -29.78 -56.10 13.93
CA HIS A 317 -29.62 -56.17 15.38
C HIS A 317 -28.39 -57.03 15.71
N ALA A 318 -27.58 -56.57 16.67
CA ALA A 318 -26.50 -57.36 17.26
C ALA A 318 -27.06 -58.37 18.26
N ALA A 319 -26.52 -59.60 18.24
CA ALA A 319 -26.71 -60.64 19.24
C ALA A 319 -25.52 -60.70 20.19
#